data_AF-A0A6A4CZJ4-F1
#
_entry.id   AF-A0A6A4CZJ4-F1
#
_cell.length_a   1.000
_cell.length_b   1.000
_cell.length_c   1.000
_cell.angle_alpha   90.00
_cell.angle_beta   90.00
_cell.angle_gamma   90.00
#
_symmetry.space_group_name_H-M   'P 1'
#
loop_
_entity.id
_entity.type
_entity.pdbx_description
1 polymer ?
#
loop_
_entity_poly.entity_id
_entity_poly.type
_entity_poly.pdbx_seq_one_letter_code
_entity_poly.pdbx_strand_id
1 'polypeptide(L)'
;MQYMVTTFEIAETEADAVIASLNKRLSNARYRVECAFGRLKCRWRILLKGIGQDISAAPDIVYALCIIQNFLLDRKDTFHFTPEEQQQILRKYEVRFPQPETEFEAAASGNTRNELKKWFVFKTNTAT
;
A
#
# COMPACT_ATOMS: atom_id res chain seq x y z
N MET A 1 -13.13 -1.48 -3.86
CA MET A 1 -12.69 -0.78 -2.62
C MET A 1 -13.19 -1.49 -1.35
N GLN A 2 -13.44 -2.80 -1.38
CA GLN A 2 -14.10 -3.54 -0.28
C GLN A 2 -13.17 -3.92 0.89
N TYR A 3 -11.87 -3.61 0.78
CA TYR A 3 -10.83 -4.06 1.72
C TYR A 3 -10.10 -2.90 2.40
N MET A 4 -10.66 -1.68 2.34
CA MET A 4 -9.98 -0.50 2.88
C MET A 4 -10.27 -0.36 4.37
N VAL A 5 -9.33 -0.80 5.21
CA VAL A 5 -9.38 -0.55 6.66
C VAL A 5 -9.05 0.93 6.89
N THR A 6 -10.08 1.74 7.12
CA THR A 6 -9.88 3.09 7.69
C THR A 6 -9.42 2.93 9.13
N THR A 7 -8.59 3.87 9.61
CA THR A 7 -8.03 3.79 10.97
C THR A 7 -9.13 3.90 12.04
N PHE A 8 -10.21 4.62 11.71
CA PHE A 8 -11.43 4.79 12.51
C PHE A 8 -12.66 4.54 11.65
N GLU A 9 -13.75 4.08 12.26
CA GLU A 9 -15.00 3.83 11.54
C GLU A 9 -15.63 5.13 11.02
N ILE A 10 -16.40 5.03 9.93
CA ILE A 10 -17.06 6.21 9.33
C ILE A 10 -17.99 6.87 10.36
N ALA A 11 -18.66 6.08 11.22
CA ALA A 11 -19.49 6.60 12.31
C ALA A 11 -18.70 7.41 13.36
N GLU A 12 -17.47 7.01 13.71
CA GLU A 12 -16.59 7.78 14.62
C GLU A 12 -16.05 9.05 13.93
N THR A 13 -15.95 9.01 12.60
CA THR A 13 -15.48 10.10 11.76
C THR A 13 -16.53 11.22 11.66
N GLU A 14 -17.82 10.89 11.76
CA GLU A 14 -18.93 11.86 11.77
C GLU A 14 -19.09 12.54 13.14
N ALA A 15 -18.67 11.87 14.22
CA ALA A 15 -18.77 12.37 15.59
C ALA A 15 -17.63 13.34 15.98
N ASP A 16 -16.43 13.21 15.39
CA ASP A 16 -15.27 14.01 15.74
C ASP A 16 -14.52 14.55 14.50
N ALA A 17 -14.47 15.88 14.38
CA ALA A 17 -13.80 16.59 13.30
C ALA A 17 -12.28 16.30 13.23
N VAL A 18 -11.64 15.98 14.36
CA VAL A 18 -10.22 15.62 14.41
C VAL A 18 -9.99 14.27 13.74
N ILE A 19 -10.85 13.29 14.02
CA ILE A 19 -10.82 11.95 13.42
C ILE A 19 -11.09 12.04 11.90
N ALA A 20 -12.05 12.88 11.48
CA ALA A 20 -12.30 13.19 10.07
C ALA A 20 -11.08 13.74 9.33
N SER A 21 -10.42 14.73 9.93
CA SER A 21 -9.21 15.33 9.36
C SER A 21 -8.07 14.31 9.24
N LEU A 22 -7.88 13.47 10.26
CA LEU A 22 -6.86 12.42 10.26
C LEU A 22 -7.12 11.37 9.18
N ASN A 23 -8.34 10.83 9.10
CA ASN A 23 -8.74 9.85 8.08
C ASN A 23 -8.54 10.39 6.65
N LYS A 24 -8.86 11.69 6.44
CA LYS A 24 -8.63 12.36 5.16
C LYS A 24 -7.14 12.45 4.82
N ARG A 25 -6.30 12.85 5.77
CA ARG A 25 -4.84 12.95 5.58
C ARG A 25 -4.21 11.58 5.28
N LEU A 26 -4.61 10.55 6.03
CA LEU A 26 -4.13 9.18 5.83
C LEU A 26 -4.57 8.63 4.47
N SER A 27 -5.81 8.88 4.06
CA SER A 27 -6.30 8.49 2.74
C SER A 27 -5.52 9.16 1.61
N ASN A 28 -5.21 10.45 1.74
CA ASN A 28 -4.39 11.18 0.78
C ASN A 28 -2.95 10.65 0.72
N ALA A 29 -2.33 10.36 1.87
CA ALA A 29 -1.00 9.76 1.92
C ALA A 29 -0.98 8.38 1.25
N ARG A 30 -1.96 7.52 1.55
CA ARG A 30 -2.13 6.20 0.92
C ARG A 30 -2.28 6.32 -0.58
N TYR A 31 -3.13 7.23 -1.07
CA TYR A 31 -3.32 7.44 -2.50
C TYR A 31 -1.99 7.75 -3.21
N ARG A 32 -1.16 8.63 -2.63
CA ARG A 32 0.16 8.95 -3.18
C ARG A 32 1.09 7.73 -3.21
N VAL A 33 1.09 6.93 -2.14
CA VAL A 33 1.87 5.69 -2.06
C VAL A 33 1.40 4.68 -3.11
N GLU A 34 0.09 4.48 -3.26
CA GLU A 34 -0.49 3.59 -4.27
C GLU A 34 -0.15 4.02 -5.69
N CYS A 35 -0.24 5.31 -5.99
CA CYS A 35 0.20 5.85 -7.27
C CYS A 35 1.69 5.61 -7.53
N ALA A 36 2.55 5.80 -6.52
CA ALA A 36 3.98 5.55 -6.63
C ALA A 36 4.27 4.06 -6.89
N PHE A 37 3.64 3.16 -6.14
CA PHE A 37 3.76 1.72 -6.36
C PHE A 37 3.16 1.27 -7.69
N GLY A 38 2.08 1.90 -8.18
CA GLY A 38 1.53 1.66 -9.51
C GLY A 38 2.56 1.95 -10.61
N ARG A 39 3.27 3.08 -10.50
CA ARG A 39 4.37 3.44 -11.41
C ARG A 39 5.53 2.43 -11.33
N LEU A 40 5.95 2.08 -10.11
CA LEU A 40 7.02 1.11 -9.90
C LEU A 40 6.65 -0.27 -10.44
N LYS A 41 5.41 -0.73 -10.27
CA LYS A 41 4.90 -1.99 -10.82
C LYS A 41 4.98 -2.03 -12.33
N CYS A 42 4.49 -0.98 -13.00
CA CYS A 42 4.50 -0.90 -14.46
C CYS A 42 5.92 -0.86 -15.02
N ARG A 43 6.82 -0.12 -14.36
CA ARG A 43 8.20 0.03 -14.79
C ARG A 43 9.04 -1.22 -14.51
N TRP A 44 8.94 -1.78 -13.31
CA TRP A 44 9.92 -2.75 -12.82
C TRP A 44 9.50 -4.21 -12.91
N ARG A 45 8.23 -4.55 -13.19
CA ARG A 45 7.67 -5.91 -13.41
C ARG A 45 7.92 -6.96 -12.30
N ILE A 46 8.98 -6.84 -11.50
CA ILE A 46 9.36 -7.65 -10.35
C ILE A 46 8.32 -7.54 -9.24
N LEU A 47 7.70 -6.36 -9.10
CA LEU A 47 6.58 -6.13 -8.17
C LEU A 47 5.24 -6.72 -8.65
N LEU A 48 5.20 -7.26 -9.89
CA LEU A 48 4.02 -7.91 -10.47
C LEU A 48 4.13 -9.44 -10.47
N LYS A 49 5.23 -9.98 -9.95
CA LYS A 49 5.43 -11.41 -9.72
C LYS A 49 5.60 -11.63 -8.22
N GLY A 50 5.25 -12.82 -7.73
CA GLY A 50 5.66 -13.24 -6.39
C GLY A 50 7.18 -13.11 -6.24
N ILE A 51 7.62 -12.54 -5.11
CA ILE A 51 9.03 -12.45 -4.76
C ILE A 51 9.52 -13.90 -4.60
N GLY A 52 10.34 -14.37 -5.55
CA GLY A 52 10.91 -15.73 -5.51
C GLY A 52 12.04 -15.90 -4.51
N GLN A 53 12.27 -14.88 -3.69
CA GLN A 53 13.30 -14.79 -2.67
C GLN A 53 12.64 -14.73 -1.29
N ASP A 54 13.44 -14.93 -0.24
CA ASP A 54 12.95 -14.84 1.12
C ASP A 54 12.26 -13.50 1.42
N ILE A 55 11.21 -13.53 2.22
CA ILE A 55 10.37 -12.36 2.55
C ILE A 55 11.22 -11.26 3.23
N SER A 56 12.30 -11.64 3.93
CA SER A 56 13.25 -10.67 4.51
C SER A 56 13.86 -9.72 3.48
N ALA A 57 13.93 -10.10 2.19
CA ALA A 57 14.47 -9.27 1.13
C ALA A 57 13.44 -8.27 0.55
N ALA A 58 12.16 -8.40 0.88
CA ALA A 58 11.11 -7.54 0.35
C ALA A 58 11.33 -6.04 0.67
N PRO A 59 11.72 -5.64 1.90
CA PRO A 59 12.05 -4.25 2.21
C PRO A 59 13.22 -3.73 1.36
N ASP A 60 14.28 -4.53 1.20
CA ASP A 60 15.47 -4.15 0.44
C ASP A 60 15.16 -3.94 -1.03
N ILE A 61 14.34 -4.81 -1.62
CA ILE A 61 13.85 -4.66 -3.00
C ILE A 61 13.06 -3.35 -3.13
N VAL A 62 12.16 -3.06 -2.19
CA VAL A 62 11.36 -1.81 -2.23
C VAL A 62 12.26 -0.59 -2.09
N TYR A 63 13.22 -0.59 -1.17
CA TYR A 63 14.16 0.52 -1.01
C TYR A 63 15.01 0.74 -2.26
N ALA A 64 15.56 -0.33 -2.84
CA ALA A 64 16.33 -0.25 -4.07
C ALA A 64 15.51 0.35 -5.21
N LEU A 65 14.25 -0.09 -5.39
CA LEU A 65 13.36 0.45 -6.42
C LEU A 65 13.04 1.93 -6.22
N CYS A 66 12.82 2.37 -4.98
CA CYS A 66 12.60 3.78 -4.65
C CYS A 66 13.84 4.63 -4.96
N ILE A 67 15.03 4.16 -4.56
CA ILE A 67 16.30 4.87 -4.82
C ILE A 67 16.54 4.99 -6.33
N ILE A 68 16.41 3.88 -7.06
CA ILE A 68 16.59 3.86 -8.52
C ILE A 68 15.58 4.78 -9.19
N GLN A 69 14.32 4.77 -8.75
CA GLN A 69 13.30 5.65 -9.31
C GLN A 69 13.63 7.13 -9.08
N ASN A 70 14.10 7.50 -7.89
CA ASN A 70 14.52 8.88 -7.60
C ASN A 70 15.71 9.29 -8.48
N PHE A 71 16.72 8.44 -8.61
CA PHE A 71 17.87 8.68 -9.49
C PHE A 71 17.46 8.88 -10.96
N LEU A 72 16.50 8.10 -11.45
CA LEU A 72 16.00 8.24 -12.83
C LEU A 72 15.18 9.52 -13.02
N LEU A 73 14.44 9.95 -11.99
CA LEU A 73 13.76 11.27 -12.00
C LEU A 73 14.79 12.40 -12.06
N ASP A 74 15.88 12.32 -11.29
CA ASP A 74 16.97 13.31 -11.32
C ASP A 74 17.64 13.36 -12.70
N ARG A 75 17.78 12.20 -13.36
CA ARG A 75 18.30 12.07 -14.73
C ARG A 75 17.33 12.54 -15.82
N LYS A 76 16.13 13.01 -15.44
CA LYS A 76 15.02 13.36 -16.37
C LYS A 76 14.63 12.21 -17.29
N ASP A 77 14.79 10.97 -16.82
CA ASP A 77 14.31 9.80 -17.56
C ASP A 77 12.79 9.69 -17.39
N THR A 78 12.09 10.30 -18.35
CA THR A 78 10.65 10.37 -18.42
C THR A 78 10.07 9.06 -18.95
N PHE A 79 10.05 8.05 -18.10
CA PHE A 79 9.31 6.82 -18.36
C PHE A 79 7.83 7.04 -18.00
N HIS A 80 7.07 7.62 -18.93
CA HIS A 80 5.65 7.90 -18.77
C HIS A 80 4.80 6.80 -19.41
N PHE A 81 3.99 6.15 -18.59
CA PHE A 81 2.83 5.40 -19.07
C PHE A 81 1.60 6.27 -18.91
N THR A 82 0.70 6.25 -19.89
CA THR A 82 -0.63 6.81 -19.70
C THR A 82 -1.40 6.00 -18.64
N PRO A 83 -2.39 6.58 -17.96
CA PRO A 83 -3.22 5.83 -17.01
C PRO A 83 -3.83 4.55 -17.63
N GLU A 84 -4.17 4.60 -18.91
CA GLU A 84 -4.74 3.48 -19.67
C GLU A 84 -3.70 2.37 -19.87
N GLU A 85 -2.47 2.73 -20.26
CA GLU A 85 -1.36 1.78 -20.43
C GLU A 85 -1.01 1.12 -19.10
N GLN A 86 -1.00 1.89 -18.00
CA GLN A 86 -0.78 1.35 -16.66
C GLN A 86 -1.85 0.33 -16.31
N GLN A 87 -3.13 0.66 -16.50
CA GLN A 87 -4.23 -0.27 -16.24
C GLN A 87 -4.12 -1.54 -17.09
N GLN A 88 -3.76 -1.41 -18.36
CA GLN A 88 -3.63 -2.57 -19.26
C GLN A 88 -2.47 -3.48 -18.85
N ILE A 89 -1.33 -2.91 -18.46
CA ILE A 89 -0.19 -3.66 -17.92
C ILE A 89 -0.65 -4.39 -16.65
N LEU A 90 -1.21 -3.68 -15.68
CA LEU A 90 -1.63 -4.25 -14.41
C LEU A 90 -2.65 -5.40 -14.61
N ARG A 91 -3.69 -5.19 -15.44
CA ARG A 91 -4.68 -6.23 -15.76
C ARG A 91 -4.03 -7.47 -16.36
N LYS A 92 -3.08 -7.30 -17.29
CA LYS A 92 -2.37 -8.43 -17.91
C LYS A 92 -1.61 -9.28 -16.89
N TYR A 93 -1.07 -8.65 -15.84
CA TYR A 93 -0.38 -9.35 -14.76
C TYR A 93 -1.34 -9.96 -13.74
N GLU A 94 -2.42 -9.27 -13.39
CA GLU A 94 -3.46 -9.80 -12.50
C GLU A 94 -4.09 -11.08 -13.07
N VAL A 95 -4.29 -11.16 -14.38
CA VAL A 95 -4.76 -12.39 -15.04
C VAL A 95 -3.72 -13.50 -15.00
N ARG A 96 -2.43 -13.16 -15.13
CA ARG A 96 -1.34 -14.15 -15.17
C ARG A 96 -0.94 -14.68 -13.79
N PHE A 97 -1.03 -13.82 -12.78
CA PHE A 97 -0.72 -14.11 -11.39
C PHE A 97 -1.90 -13.60 -10.56
N PRO A 98 -3.02 -14.36 -10.53
CA PRO A 98 -4.16 -13.98 -9.71
C PRO A 98 -3.69 -13.86 -8.27
N GLN A 99 -4.13 -12.78 -7.60
CA GLN A 99 -3.96 -12.74 -6.16
C GLN A 99 -4.66 -13.97 -5.58
N PRO A 100 -4.04 -14.67 -4.60
CA PRO A 100 -4.70 -15.78 -3.94
C PRO A 100 -6.08 -15.29 -3.49
N GLU A 101 -7.13 -16.04 -3.82
CA GLU A 101 -8.44 -15.77 -3.24
C GLU A 101 -8.24 -15.84 -1.74
N THR A 102 -8.29 -14.68 -1.09
CA THR A 102 -8.28 -14.64 0.34
C THR A 102 -9.56 -15.33 0.78
N GLU A 103 -9.47 -16.61 1.15
CA GLU A 103 -10.32 -17.22 2.17
C GLU A 103 -10.05 -16.49 3.49
N PHE A 104 -10.36 -15.18 3.52
CA PHE A 104 -10.72 -14.57 4.77
C PHE A 104 -12.05 -15.25 5.11
N GLU A 105 -11.99 -16.36 5.86
CA GLU A 105 -12.97 -16.53 6.94
C GLU A 105 -13.16 -15.13 7.50
N ALA A 106 -14.39 -14.62 7.49
CA ALA A 106 -14.70 -13.24 7.85
C ALA A 106 -14.26 -12.98 9.29
N ALA A 107 -12.95 -12.79 9.48
CA ALA A 107 -12.32 -12.45 10.71
C ALA A 107 -12.80 -11.04 10.93
N ALA A 108 -13.83 -10.94 11.77
CA ALA A 108 -14.57 -9.74 12.09
C ALA A 108 -13.63 -8.55 11.97
N SER A 109 -13.92 -7.65 11.02
CA SER A 109 -13.09 -6.55 10.53
C SER A 109 -12.57 -5.57 11.60
N GLY A 110 -12.86 -5.84 12.88
CA GLY A 110 -12.30 -5.20 14.06
C GLY A 110 -11.07 -5.90 14.66
N ASN A 111 -10.80 -7.19 14.42
CA ASN A 111 -9.76 -7.91 15.18
C ASN A 111 -8.34 -7.43 14.84
N THR A 112 -7.97 -7.39 13.55
CA THR A 112 -6.67 -6.87 13.11
C THR A 112 -6.47 -5.40 13.49
N ARG A 113 -7.55 -4.60 13.43
CA ARG A 113 -7.54 -3.18 13.83
C ARG A 113 -7.25 -3.02 15.33
N ASN A 114 -7.91 -3.82 16.16
CA ASN A 114 -7.76 -3.79 17.61
C ASN A 114 -6.37 -4.28 18.04
N GLU A 115 -5.84 -5.31 17.38
CA GLU A 115 -4.47 -5.77 17.62
C GLU A 115 -3.42 -4.72 17.23
N LEU A 116 -3.60 -4.03 16.10
CA LEU A 116 -2.73 -2.91 15.74
C LEU A 116 -2.83 -1.75 16.74
N LYS A 117 -4.04 -1.39 17.20
CA LYS A 117 -4.23 -0.37 18.25
C LYS A 117 -3.48 -0.75 19.53
N LYS A 118 -3.58 -2.00 20.00
CA LYS A 118 -2.83 -2.49 21.17
C LYS A 118 -1.31 -2.38 20.95
N TRP A 119 -0.82 -2.77 19.78
CA TRP A 119 0.61 -2.72 19.46
C TRP A 119 1.16 -1.28 19.44
N PHE A 120 0.43 -0.33 18.85
CA PHE A 120 0.84 1.08 18.83
C PHE A 120 0.92 1.68 20.25
N VAL A 121 -0.02 1.35 21.13
CA VAL A 121 0.01 1.78 22.55
C VAL A 121 1.18 1.13 23.31
N PHE A 122 1.50 -0.13 23.03
CA PHE A 122 2.63 -0.81 23.66
C PHE A 122 3.99 -0.18 23.29
N LYS A 123 4.14 0.27 22.03
CA LYS A 123 5.35 0.95 21.54
C LYS A 123 5.58 2.34 22.15
N THR A 124 4.54 3.05 22.58
CA THR A 124 4.69 4.36 23.24
C THR A 124 5.09 4.24 24.70
N ASN A 125 4.74 3.13 25.36
CA ASN A 125 5.04 2.91 26.79
C ASN A 125 6.40 2.22 27.05
N THR A 126 7.11 1.80 26.00
CA THR A 126 8.42 1.12 26.09
C THR A 126 9.59 2.03 25.75
N ALA A 127 9.37 3.34 25.61
CA ALA A 127 10.38 4.37 25.43
C ALA A 127 10.60 5.16 26.74
N THR A 128 11.00 4.45 27.80
CA THR A 128 11.65 5.02 29.00
C THR A 128 12.80 4.11 29.38
#